data_AF-A0A7W6GWH5-F1
#
_entry.id   AF-A0A7W6GWH5-F1
#
_cell.length_a   1.000
_cell.length_b   1.000
_cell.length_c   1.000
_cell.angle_alpha   90.00
_cell.angle_beta   90.00
_cell.angle_gamma   90.00
#
_symmetry.space_group_name_H-M   'P 1'
#
loop_
_entity.id
_entity.type
_entity.pdbx_description
1 polymer ?
#
loop_
_entity_poly.entity_id
_entity_poly.type
_entity_poly.pdbx_seq_one_letter_code
_entity_poly.pdbx_strand_id
1 'polypeptide(L)'
;MRPLIWTFLAVSSLAPNSVAAQEDAFFLLSGAQLECLAQNAAQYLTSTDHTLFIKPGDCGSEQTGKTLSFIEMTLNAAPNIEIVEDRETPDEIVVFTREDFLCITDQVLPEAADLVAFYPQGCRLVVRAP
;
A
#
# COMPACT_ATOMS: atom_id res chain seq x y z
N MET A 1 54.67 -21.40 -43.69
CA MET A 1 53.26 -21.84 -43.75
C MET A 1 52.48 -21.09 -42.66
N ARG A 2 51.25 -20.62 -42.92
CA ARG A 2 50.30 -20.18 -41.88
C ARG A 2 49.98 -21.37 -40.94
N PRO A 3 49.57 -21.19 -39.68
CA PRO A 3 48.51 -20.27 -39.23
C PRO A 3 48.92 -19.48 -37.95
N LEU A 4 48.09 -18.96 -37.04
CA LEU A 4 46.62 -18.93 -36.86
C LEU A 4 46.20 -17.61 -36.14
N ILE A 5 44.91 -17.32 -36.02
CA ILE A 5 44.35 -16.17 -35.27
C ILE A 5 43.70 -16.67 -33.98
N TRP A 6 44.04 -16.12 -32.81
CA TRP A 6 43.24 -16.31 -31.58
C TRP A 6 42.97 -14.98 -30.87
N THR A 7 41.83 -14.39 -31.22
CA THR A 7 41.16 -13.36 -30.43
C THR A 7 40.68 -13.96 -29.11
N PHE A 8 41.18 -13.49 -27.97
CA PHE A 8 40.52 -13.79 -26.70
C PHE A 8 39.41 -12.78 -26.46
N LEU A 9 38.17 -13.28 -26.37
CA LEU A 9 37.00 -12.47 -26.07
C LEU A 9 37.13 -11.83 -24.69
N ALA A 10 36.73 -10.56 -24.60
CA ALA A 10 36.34 -9.99 -23.32
C ALA A 10 35.08 -10.71 -22.83
N VAL A 11 35.19 -11.51 -21.77
CA VAL A 11 34.02 -11.98 -21.03
C VAL A 11 33.59 -10.83 -20.12
N SER A 12 32.80 -9.91 -20.70
CA SER A 12 32.02 -8.96 -19.91
C SER A 12 31.07 -9.78 -19.05
N SER A 13 31.39 -9.92 -17.77
CA SER A 13 30.50 -10.49 -16.77
C SER A 13 29.33 -9.52 -16.54
N LEU A 14 28.37 -9.56 -17.47
CA LEU A 14 27.02 -9.05 -17.26
C LEU A 14 26.42 -9.92 -16.14
N ALA A 15 26.65 -9.51 -14.90
CA ALA A 15 25.80 -9.95 -13.81
C ALA A 15 24.36 -9.60 -14.22
N PRO A 16 23.42 -10.55 -14.23
CA PRO A 16 22.03 -10.20 -14.45
C PRO A 16 21.66 -9.23 -13.35
N ASN A 17 21.21 -8.04 -13.73
CA ASN A 17 20.50 -7.17 -12.80
C ASN A 17 19.23 -7.93 -12.42
N SER A 18 19.29 -8.65 -11.30
CA SER A 18 18.12 -9.18 -10.62
C SER A 18 17.31 -7.97 -10.18
N VAL A 19 16.46 -7.49 -11.08
CA VAL A 19 15.29 -6.70 -10.75
C VAL A 19 14.43 -7.62 -9.91
N ALA A 20 14.70 -7.65 -8.60
CA ALA A 20 13.73 -8.09 -7.64
C ALA A 20 12.49 -7.23 -7.93
N ALA A 21 11.40 -7.86 -8.33
CA ALA A 21 10.10 -7.21 -8.32
C ALA A 21 9.87 -6.81 -6.86
N GLN A 22 10.05 -5.52 -6.58
CA GLN A 22 9.69 -4.97 -5.28
C GLN A 22 8.18 -4.92 -5.31
N GLU A 23 7.55 -5.90 -4.68
CA GLU A 23 6.09 -5.94 -4.55
C GLU A 23 5.67 -4.67 -3.82
N ASP A 24 5.03 -3.75 -4.55
CA ASP A 24 4.49 -2.52 -3.99
C ASP A 24 3.56 -2.89 -2.83
N ALA A 25 3.92 -2.52 -1.61
CA ALA A 25 3.10 -2.77 -0.43
C ALA A 25 1.70 -2.15 -0.64
N PHE A 26 0.66 -2.93 -0.37
CA PHE A 26 -0.73 -2.53 -0.59
C PHE A 26 -1.62 -2.88 0.60
N PHE A 27 -2.62 -2.02 0.78
CA PHE A 27 -3.73 -2.25 1.69
C PHE A 27 -4.92 -2.77 0.89
N LEU A 28 -5.64 -3.74 1.44
CA LEU A 28 -6.85 -4.28 0.84
C LEU A 28 -8.06 -3.66 1.54
N LEU A 29 -8.95 -3.04 0.78
CA LEU A 29 -10.10 -2.28 1.30
C LEU A 29 -11.35 -2.62 0.51
N SER A 30 -12.54 -2.50 1.10
CA SER A 30 -13.76 -2.44 0.29
C SER A 30 -13.96 -1.05 -0.30
N GLY A 31 -14.71 -0.95 -1.40
CA GLY A 31 -15.13 0.34 -1.96
C GLY A 31 -15.86 1.21 -0.93
N ALA A 32 -16.70 0.61 -0.07
CA ALA A 32 -17.37 1.32 1.02
C ALA A 32 -16.41 1.91 2.06
N GLN A 33 -15.31 1.21 2.38
CA GLN A 33 -14.28 1.72 3.28
C GLN A 33 -13.52 2.89 2.63
N LEU A 34 -13.17 2.78 1.34
CA LEU A 34 -12.54 3.87 0.59
C LEU A 34 -13.44 5.10 0.49
N GLU A 35 -14.74 4.92 0.21
CA GLU A 35 -15.73 6.00 0.17
C GLU A 35 -15.81 6.72 1.52
N CYS A 36 -15.93 5.98 2.62
CA CYS A 36 -15.99 6.56 3.96
C CYS A 36 -14.69 7.29 4.36
N LEU A 37 -13.52 6.75 3.99
CA LEU A 37 -12.23 7.41 4.19
C LEU A 37 -12.12 8.71 3.38
N ALA A 38 -12.61 8.71 2.13
CA ALA A 38 -12.63 9.90 1.27
C ALA A 38 -13.59 10.99 1.80
N GLN A 39 -14.82 10.61 2.18
CA GLN A 39 -15.82 11.53 2.74
C GLN A 39 -15.32 12.19 4.05
N ASN A 40 -14.55 11.46 4.86
CA ASN A 40 -13.98 11.96 6.11
C ASN A 40 -12.53 12.47 5.99
N ALA A 41 -11.95 12.51 4.77
CA ALA A 41 -10.54 12.84 4.52
C ALA A 41 -10.10 14.14 5.22
N ALA A 42 -10.97 15.16 5.22
CA ALA A 42 -10.72 16.45 5.87
C ALA A 42 -10.37 16.36 7.36
N GLN A 43 -10.82 15.32 8.08
CA GLN A 43 -10.47 15.11 9.49
C GLN A 43 -9.00 14.69 9.62
N TYR A 44 -8.56 13.77 8.77
CA TYR A 44 -7.20 13.21 8.77
C TYR A 44 -6.16 14.18 8.19
N LEU A 45 -6.53 14.97 7.17
CA LEU A 45 -5.66 15.95 6.50
C LEU A 45 -5.21 17.11 7.41
N THR A 46 -5.79 17.26 8.61
CA THR A 46 -5.33 18.22 9.63
C THR A 46 -4.05 17.77 10.35
N SER A 47 -3.72 16.48 10.29
CA SER A 47 -2.47 15.93 10.81
C SER A 47 -1.34 16.20 9.80
N THR A 48 -0.43 17.12 10.11
CA THR A 48 0.55 17.59 9.11
C THR A 48 1.76 16.69 8.92
N ASP A 49 2.15 15.89 9.93
CA ASP A 49 3.46 15.22 9.99
C ASP A 49 3.41 13.79 10.58
N HIS A 50 2.23 13.15 10.62
CA HIS A 50 2.07 11.83 11.25
C HIS A 50 1.39 10.82 10.36
N THR A 51 2.01 9.63 10.29
CA THR A 51 1.35 8.40 9.89
C THR A 51 0.20 8.10 10.85
N LEU A 52 -1.01 7.97 10.30
CA LEU A 52 -2.22 7.65 11.01
C LEU A 52 -2.54 6.17 10.84
N PHE A 53 -2.80 5.51 11.94
CA PHE A 53 -3.29 4.14 11.96
C PHE A 53 -4.80 4.22 12.13
N ILE A 54 -5.53 3.67 11.17
CA ILE A 54 -6.98 3.82 11.05
C ILE A 54 -7.59 2.43 10.96
N LYS A 55 -8.69 2.21 11.69
CA LYS A 55 -9.60 1.10 11.42
C LYS A 55 -10.64 1.57 10.40
N PRO A 56 -10.61 1.10 9.13
CA PRO A 56 -11.46 1.67 8.08
C PRO A 56 -12.96 1.48 8.31
N GLY A 57 -13.36 0.54 9.18
CA GLY A 57 -14.77 0.38 9.59
C GLY A 57 -15.28 1.43 10.58
N ASP A 58 -14.39 2.18 11.25
CA ASP A 58 -14.74 3.16 12.30
C ASP A 58 -14.60 4.62 11.81
N CYS A 59 -14.39 4.82 10.50
CA CYS A 59 -14.24 6.11 9.83
C CYS A 59 -15.43 7.06 10.09
N GLY A 60 -15.13 8.32 10.43
CA GLY A 60 -16.15 9.33 10.74
C GLY A 60 -16.75 9.27 12.15
N SER A 61 -16.35 8.30 12.99
CA SER A 61 -16.64 8.33 14.44
C SER A 61 -15.84 9.43 15.16
N GLU A 62 -16.26 9.89 16.35
CA GLU A 62 -15.48 10.89 17.14
C GLU A 62 -14.10 10.37 17.64
N GLN A 63 -13.77 9.10 17.42
CA GLN A 63 -12.42 8.55 17.65
C GLN A 63 -11.50 8.78 16.43
N THR A 64 -12.07 9.11 15.27
CA THR A 64 -11.35 9.39 14.02
C THR A 64 -10.40 10.57 14.19
N GLY A 65 -9.13 10.37 13.86
CA GLY A 65 -8.10 11.40 14.04
C GLY A 65 -7.51 11.47 15.45
N LYS A 66 -7.98 10.67 16.41
CA LYS A 66 -7.08 10.24 17.48
C LYS A 66 -6.07 9.30 16.87
N THR A 67 -4.83 9.77 16.76
CA THR A 67 -3.67 8.89 16.62
C THR A 67 -3.78 7.85 17.73
N LEU A 68 -4.18 6.62 17.40
CA LEU A 68 -4.01 5.48 18.31
C LEU A 68 -2.57 5.55 18.78
N SER A 69 -2.35 5.58 20.09
CA SER A 69 -0.97 5.78 20.55
C SER A 69 -0.14 4.61 20.03
N PHE A 70 1.08 4.89 19.55
CA PHE A 70 1.96 3.85 19.03
C PHE A 70 2.10 2.69 20.03
N ILE A 71 1.96 2.97 21.34
CA ILE A 71 1.93 2.02 22.45
C ILE A 71 0.67 1.13 22.43
N GLU A 72 -0.54 1.67 22.32
CA GLU A 72 -1.79 0.88 22.23
C GLU A 72 -1.79 -0.07 21.02
N MET A 73 -1.12 0.34 19.94
CA MET A 73 -0.93 -0.52 18.78
C MET A 73 0.20 -1.51 19.00
N THR A 74 1.39 -1.12 19.48
CA THR A 74 2.50 -2.06 19.71
C THR A 74 2.11 -3.20 20.68
N LEU A 75 1.18 -2.95 21.61
CA LEU A 75 0.62 -3.98 22.49
C LEU A 75 -0.33 -4.98 21.80
N ASN A 76 -0.90 -4.63 20.65
CA ASN A 76 -1.74 -5.49 19.79
C ASN A 76 -1.04 -5.89 18.46
N ALA A 77 0.09 -5.27 18.14
CA ALA A 77 0.69 -5.26 16.82
C ALA A 77 2.16 -5.69 16.85
N ALA A 78 2.35 -7.00 16.97
CA ALA A 78 3.25 -7.68 16.05
C ALA A 78 2.38 -8.42 15.03
N PRO A 79 1.77 -7.73 14.03
CA PRO A 79 1.21 -8.45 12.91
C PRO A 79 2.37 -9.19 12.25
N ASN A 80 2.23 -10.50 12.11
CA ASN A 80 2.98 -11.17 11.05
C ASN A 80 2.54 -10.50 9.76
N ILE A 81 3.41 -9.67 9.17
CA ILE A 81 3.25 -9.18 7.80
C ILE A 81 3.59 -10.35 6.89
N GLU A 82 2.73 -11.37 6.93
CA GLU A 82 2.69 -12.40 5.91
C GLU A 82 2.09 -11.73 4.68
N ILE A 83 2.92 -11.56 3.65
CA ILE A 83 2.50 -11.16 2.32
C ILE A 83 1.74 -12.35 1.73
N VAL A 84 0.48 -12.50 2.14
CA VAL A 84 -0.46 -13.44 1.54
C VAL A 84 -1.00 -12.77 0.29
N GLU A 85 -0.61 -13.27 -0.87
CA GLU A 85 -1.09 -12.76 -2.16
C GLU A 85 -2.60 -12.99 -2.34
N ASP A 86 -3.12 -14.05 -1.72
CA ASP A 86 -4.53 -14.48 -1.71
C ASP A 86 -5.31 -13.93 -0.49
N ARG A 87 -5.17 -12.63 -0.18
CA ARG A 87 -6.07 -11.97 0.78
C ARG A 87 -7.42 -11.69 0.12
N GLU A 88 -8.47 -12.38 0.56
CA GLU A 88 -9.86 -12.15 0.14
C GLU A 88 -10.62 -11.18 1.07
N THR A 89 -10.07 -10.86 2.25
CA THR A 89 -10.71 -10.03 3.27
C THR A 89 -10.04 -8.66 3.40
N PRO A 90 -10.78 -7.54 3.45
CA PRO A 90 -10.22 -6.23 3.72
C PRO A 90 -9.39 -6.16 5.02
N ASP A 91 -8.36 -5.33 5.01
CA ASP A 91 -7.50 -5.06 6.16
C ASP A 91 -8.28 -4.34 7.28
N GLU A 92 -8.22 -4.88 8.49
CA GLU A 92 -8.89 -4.28 9.66
C GLU A 92 -8.23 -2.96 10.09
N ILE A 93 -6.92 -2.82 9.88
CA ILE A 93 -6.14 -1.63 10.21
C ILE A 93 -5.27 -1.26 9.01
N VAL A 94 -5.35 0.00 8.58
CA VAL A 94 -4.47 0.58 7.56
C VAL A 94 -3.60 1.67 8.17
N VAL A 95 -2.48 1.95 7.51
CA VAL A 95 -1.43 2.85 8.00
C VAL A 95 -1.17 3.90 6.92
N PHE A 96 -1.86 5.03 7.02
CA PHE A 96 -1.91 6.06 5.98
C PHE A 96 -1.19 7.36 6.39
N THR A 97 -0.56 7.98 5.41
CA THR A 97 -0.02 9.34 5.47
C THR A 97 -1.06 10.36 5.01
N ARG A 98 -0.73 11.65 5.12
CA ARG A 98 -1.56 12.72 4.55
C ARG A 98 -1.67 12.58 3.03
N GLU A 99 -0.60 12.17 2.38
CA GLU A 99 -0.48 11.98 0.93
C GLU A 99 -1.40 10.85 0.45
N ASP A 100 -1.58 9.80 1.24
CA ASP A 100 -2.52 8.71 0.95
C ASP A 100 -3.98 9.18 0.97
N PHE A 101 -4.35 10.06 1.90
CA PHE A 101 -5.69 10.66 1.92
C PHE A 101 -5.94 11.58 0.73
N LEU A 102 -4.96 12.43 0.38
CA LEU A 102 -5.04 13.28 -0.83
C LEU A 102 -5.20 12.41 -2.09
N CYS A 103 -4.43 11.32 -2.18
CA CYS A 103 -4.58 10.36 -3.26
C CYS A 103 -6.00 9.81 -3.34
N ILE A 104 -6.54 9.28 -2.24
CA ILE A 104 -7.88 8.65 -2.24
C ILE A 104 -8.98 9.66 -2.61
N THR A 105 -8.86 10.93 -2.20
CA THR A 105 -9.86 11.97 -2.57
C THR A 105 -9.80 12.41 -4.03
N ASP A 106 -8.65 12.27 -4.69
CA ASP A 106 -8.46 12.69 -6.09
C ASP A 106 -8.79 11.56 -7.09
N GLN A 107 -9.11 10.35 -6.61
CA GLN A 107 -9.40 9.17 -7.42
C GLN A 107 -10.89 8.98 -7.71
N VAL A 108 -11.21 8.32 -8.82
CA VAL A 108 -12.54 7.73 -9.04
C VAL A 108 -12.61 6.44 -8.24
N LEU A 109 -13.43 6.44 -7.18
CA LEU A 109 -13.55 5.28 -6.30
C LEU A 109 -14.36 4.14 -6.97
N PRO A 110 -13.99 2.87 -6.76
CA PRO A 110 -14.76 1.71 -7.19
C PRO A 110 -16.13 1.59 -6.50
N GLU A 111 -16.95 0.61 -6.92
CA GLU A 111 -18.26 0.40 -6.33
C GLU A 111 -18.14 -0.09 -4.87
N ALA A 112 -19.12 0.25 -4.03
CA ALA A 112 -19.06 -0.01 -2.59
C ALA A 112 -18.87 -1.50 -2.21
N ALA A 113 -19.27 -2.41 -3.10
CA ALA A 113 -19.14 -3.86 -2.95
C ALA A 113 -17.80 -4.43 -3.45
N ASP A 114 -16.99 -3.64 -4.18
CA ASP A 114 -15.71 -4.09 -4.73
C ASP A 114 -14.67 -4.30 -3.62
N LEU A 115 -13.80 -5.28 -3.83
CA LEU A 115 -12.56 -5.45 -3.07
C LEU A 115 -11.42 -4.76 -3.84
N VAL A 116 -10.66 -3.90 -3.18
CA VAL A 116 -9.76 -2.94 -3.82
C VAL A 116 -8.40 -2.96 -3.16
N ALA A 117 -7.35 -3.24 -3.94
CA ALA A 117 -5.97 -3.06 -3.52
C ALA A 117 -5.54 -1.61 -3.74
N PHE A 118 -5.27 -0.88 -2.66
CA PHE A 118 -4.69 0.46 -2.67
C PHE A 118 -3.17 0.39 -2.51
N TYR A 119 -2.45 1.01 -3.44
CA TYR A 119 -0.99 1.09 -3.48
C TYR A 119 -0.51 2.52 -3.19
N PRO A 120 -0.13 2.84 -1.93
CA PRO A 120 0.39 4.14 -1.49
C PRO A 120 1.44 4.74 -2.42
N GLN A 121 2.52 4.00 -2.70
CA GLN A 121 3.72 4.52 -3.37
C GLN A 121 3.50 4.96 -4.82
N GLY A 122 2.38 4.56 -5.44
CA GLY A 122 2.01 4.93 -6.80
C GLY A 122 0.66 5.64 -6.92
N CYS A 123 0.01 5.98 -5.80
CA CYS A 123 -1.36 6.50 -5.76
C CYS A 123 -2.32 5.75 -6.70
N ARG A 124 -2.47 4.43 -6.47
CA ARG A 124 -3.17 3.54 -7.42
C ARG A 124 -4.18 2.64 -6.70
N LEU A 125 -5.40 2.61 -7.22
CA LEU A 125 -6.45 1.67 -6.83
C LEU A 125 -6.57 0.58 -7.89
N VAL A 126 -6.69 -0.68 -7.47
CA VAL A 126 -6.95 -1.83 -8.36
C VAL A 126 -8.08 -2.65 -7.78
N VAL A 127 -9.20 -2.73 -8.50
CA VAL A 127 -10.29 -3.66 -8.18
C VAL A 127 -9.78 -5.08 -8.35
N ARG A 128 -9.89 -5.89 -7.30
CA ARG A 128 -9.71 -7.34 -7.32
C ARG A 128 -11.04 -7.98 -7.74
N ALA A 129 -10.97 -9.00 -8.58
CA ALA A 129 -12.14 -9.85 -8.80
C ALA A 129 -12.49 -10.59 -7.49
N PRO A 130 -13.78 -10.83 -7.22
CA PRO A 130 -14.24 -11.70 -6.14
C PRO A 130 -14.00 -13.19 -6.45
#